data_AF-A0A2E8A6V1-F1
#
_entry.id   AF-A0A2E8A6V1-F1
#
_cell.length_a   1.000
_cell.length_b   1.000
_cell.length_c   1.000
_cell.angle_alpha   90.00
_cell.angle_beta   90.00
_cell.angle_gamma   90.00
#
_symmetry.space_group_name_H-M   'P 1'
#
loop_
_entity.id
_entity.type
_entity.pdbx_description
1 polymer ?
#
loop_
_entity_poly.entity_id
_entity_poly.type
_entity_poly.pdbx_seq_one_letter_code
_entity_poly.pdbx_strand_id
1 'polypeptide(L)' 'SISDVTPLGGLKNLRSLHLDVNRIKDPSPLYGLRNLNRLSITSNRITDEDKEKLKRALRKCKISF' A
#
# COMPACT_ATOMS: atom_id res chain seq x y z
N SER A 1 -3.18 6.62 -14.49
CA SER A 1 -3.93 5.68 -13.65
C SER A 1 -3.10 4.42 -13.50
N ILE A 2 -2.79 4.03 -12.27
CA ILE A 2 -2.00 2.85 -11.93
C ILE A 2 -2.94 1.77 -11.41
N SER A 3 -2.73 0.52 -11.85
CA SER A 3 -3.46 -0.65 -11.34
C SER A 3 -2.55 -1.77 -10.84
N ASP A 4 -1.33 -1.85 -11.36
CA ASP A 4 -0.32 -2.81 -10.94
C ASP A 4 0.77 -2.12 -10.12
N VAL A 5 1.02 -2.64 -8.92
CA VAL A 5 2.04 -2.17 -7.98
C VAL A 5 3.10 -3.25 -7.70
N THR A 6 3.11 -4.34 -8.46
CA THR A 6 4.10 -5.42 -8.36
C THR A 6 5.54 -4.91 -8.34
N PRO A 7 5.95 -3.96 -9.21
CA PRO A 7 7.33 -3.46 -9.21
C PRO A 7 7.75 -2.80 -7.89
N LEU A 8 6.80 -2.33 -7.07
CA LEU A 8 7.09 -1.63 -5.82
C LEU A 8 7.48 -2.60 -4.70
N GLY A 9 7.11 -3.89 -4.79
CA GLY A 9 7.26 -4.83 -3.68
C GLY A 9 8.71 -5.10 -3.24
N GLY A 10 9.68 -4.85 -4.13
CA GLY A 10 11.11 -4.96 -3.87
C GLY A 10 11.74 -3.74 -3.20
N LEU A 11 11.06 -2.60 -3.13
CA LEU A 11 11.61 -1.32 -2.67
C LEU A 11 11.63 -1.23 -1.12
N LYS A 12 12.33 -2.17 -0.48
CA LYS A 12 12.30 -2.38 0.98
C LYS A 12 12.78 -1.19 1.81
N ASN A 13 13.44 -0.20 1.21
CA ASN A 13 13.94 0.99 1.89
C ASN A 13 13.00 2.21 1.80
N LEU A 14 11.84 2.08 1.13
CA LEU A 14 10.87 3.17 1.05
C LEU A 14 10.37 3.60 2.44
N ARG A 15 10.28 4.91 2.63
CA ARG A 15 9.76 5.54 3.86
C ARG A 15 8.38 6.18 3.67
N SER A 16 8.07 6.66 2.47
CA SER A 16 6.76 7.23 2.13
C SER A 16 6.33 6.76 0.75
N LEU A 17 5.04 6.47 0.59
CA LEU A 17 4.44 6.05 -0.68
C LEU A 17 3.05 6.66 -0.82
N HIS A 18 2.81 7.36 -1.94
CA HIS A 18 1.54 8.03 -2.25
C HIS A 18 0.97 7.43 -3.55
N LEU A 19 -0.20 6.82 -3.44
CA LEU A 19 -0.89 6.08 -4.49
C LEU A 19 -2.36 6.48 -4.59
N ASP A 20 -2.73 7.63 -4.03
CA ASP A 20 -4.11 8.12 -4.03
C ASP A 20 -4.67 8.26 -5.45
N VAL A 21 -5.98 8.09 -5.59
CA VAL A 21 -6.73 8.32 -6.84
C VAL A 21 -6.20 7.47 -8.01
N ASN A 22 -6.11 6.16 -7.78
CA ASN A 22 -5.70 5.17 -8.77
C ASN A 22 -6.74 4.05 -8.92
N ARG A 23 -6.37 2.96 -9.60
CA ARG A 23 -7.27 1.80 -9.86
C ARG A 23 -6.67 0.51 -9.30
N ILE A 24 -5.86 0.61 -8.25
CA ILE A 24 -5.25 -0.54 -7.60
C ILE A 24 -6.35 -1.39 -6.98
N LYS A 25 -6.34 -2.69 -7.30
CA LYS A 25 -7.25 -3.70 -6.74
C LYS A 25 -6.52 -4.64 -5.80
N ASP A 26 -5.29 -5.02 -6.15
CA ASP A 26 -4.44 -5.89 -5.35
C ASP A 26 -3.24 -5.11 -4.79
N PRO A 27 -3.24 -4.80 -3.48
CA PRO A 27 -2.10 -4.15 -2.83
C PRO A 27 -1.11 -5.16 -2.21
N SER A 28 -1.24 -6.47 -2.45
CA SER A 28 -0.38 -7.49 -1.87
C SER A 28 1.12 -7.29 -2.05
N PRO A 29 1.64 -6.70 -3.16
CA PRO A 29 3.06 -6.38 -3.28
C PRO A 29 3.57 -5.41 -2.21
N LEU A 30 2.69 -4.57 -1.66
CA LEU A 30 3.04 -3.56 -0.65
C LEU A 30 3.22 -4.15 0.75
N TYR A 31 2.73 -5.36 1.02
CA TYR A 31 2.76 -5.97 2.37
C TYR A 31 4.18 -6.15 2.91
N GLY A 32 5.16 -6.28 2.00
CA GLY A 32 6.56 -6.44 2.36
C GLY A 32 7.31 -5.13 2.65
N LEU A 33 6.69 -3.96 2.52
CA LEU A 33 7.33 -2.65 2.66
C LEU A 33 7.39 -2.18 4.13
N ARG A 34 7.95 -3.03 5.00
CA ARG A 34 7.96 -2.87 6.47
C ARG A 34 8.66 -1.60 7.00
N ASN A 35 9.41 -0.92 6.15
CA ASN A 35 10.11 0.33 6.45
C ASN A 35 9.29 1.60 6.16
N LEU A 36 8.08 1.46 5.60
CA LEU A 36 7.19 2.60 5.37
C LEU A 36 6.74 3.22 6.69
N ASN A 37 6.85 4.54 6.74
CA ASN A 37 6.28 5.38 7.79
C ASN A 37 4.91 5.92 7.38
N ARG A 38 4.68 6.10 6.07
CA ARG A 38 3.43 6.63 5.52
C ARG A 38 3.06 5.94 4.20
N LEU A 39 1.80 5.52 4.11
CA LEU A 39 1.18 5.03 2.88
C LEU A 39 -0.15 5.76 2.70
N SER A 40 -0.31 6.41 1.56
CA SER A 40 -1.61 6.96 1.15
C SER A 40 -2.10 6.17 -0.07
N ILE A 41 -3.27 5.56 0.04
CA ILE A 41 -3.86 4.72 -1.02
C ILE A 41 -5.36 5.02 -1.18
N THR A 42 -5.78 6.23 -0.81
CA THR A 42 -7.17 6.67 -0.85
C THR A 42 -7.72 6.66 -2.27
N SER A 43 -9.02 6.42 -2.41
CA SER A 43 -9.70 6.39 -3.73
C SER A 43 -9.08 5.37 -4.70
N ASN A 44 -8.79 4.17 -4.19
CA ASN A 44 -8.48 2.98 -4.99
C ASN A 44 -9.63 1.95 -4.91
N ARG A 45 -9.46 0.78 -5.52
CA ARG A 45 -10.46 -0.30 -5.58
C ARG A 45 -10.09 -1.48 -4.67
N ILE A 46 -9.43 -1.18 -3.56
CA ILE A 46 -9.01 -2.18 -2.56
C ILE A 46 -10.19 -2.54 -1.65
N THR A 47 -10.28 -3.80 -1.27
CA THR A 47 -11.36 -4.30 -0.41
C THR A 47 -11.08 -4.00 1.07
N ASP A 48 -12.08 -4.11 1.95
CA ASP A 48 -11.85 -3.97 3.39
C ASP A 48 -10.92 -5.05 3.95
N GLU A 49 -10.95 -6.25 3.36
CA GLU A 49 -10.00 -7.31 3.68
C GLU A 49 -8.55 -6.88 3.36
N ASP A 50 -8.32 -6.24 2.22
CA ASP A 50 -7.00 -5.72 1.84
C ASP A 50 -6.52 -4.63 2.79
N LYS A 51 -7.43 -3.76 3.23
CA LYS A 51 -7.13 -2.70 4.22
C LYS A 51 -6.64 -3.32 5.53
N GLU A 52 -7.31 -4.38 6.01
CA GLU A 52 -6.89 -5.08 7.23
C GLU A 52 -5.56 -5.80 7.04
N LYS A 53 -5.32 -6.45 5.89
CA LYS A 53 -4.01 -7.05 5.57
C LYS A 53 -2.89 -6.00 5.55
N LEU A 54 -3.13 -4.82 4.96
CA LEU A 54 -2.17 -3.71 4.99
C LEU A 54 -1.86 -3.24 6.41
N LYS A 55 -2.89 -3.03 7.25
CA LYS A 55 -2.70 -2.66 8.66
C LYS A 55 -1.89 -3.71 9.42
N ARG A 56 -2.18 -5.00 9.21
CA ARG A 56 -1.45 -6.11 9.87
C ARG A 56 -0.02 -6.23 9.37
N ALA A 57 0.23 -6.03 8.07
CA ALA A 57 1.55 -6.15 7.48
C ALA A 57 2.46 -4.96 7.84
N LEU A 58 1.90 -3.74 7.85
CA LEU A 58 2.63 -2.48 8.02
C LEU A 58 2.28 -1.82 9.37
N ARG A 59 2.41 -2.58 10.46
CA ARG A 59 1.94 -2.19 11.82
C ARG A 59 2.48 -0.85 12.34
N LYS A 60 3.61 -0.36 11.82
CA LYS A 60 4.25 0.90 12.21
C LYS A 60 3.99 2.05 11.21
N CYS A 61 3.38 1.74 10.07
CA CYS A 61 3.09 2.71 9.02
C CYS A 61 1.76 3.41 9.30
N LYS A 62 1.72 4.74 9.13
CA LYS A 62 0.46 5.46 9.04
C LYS A 62 -0.16 5.22 7.67
N ILE A 63 -1.33 4.59 7.62
CA ILE A 63 -2.02 4.27 6.36
C ILE A 63 -3.29 5.13 6.25
N SER A 64 -3.50 5.73 5.08
CA SER A 64 -4.72 6.44 4.70
C SER A 64 -5.41 5.70 3.56
N PHE A 65 -6.72 5.44 3.71
CA PHE A 65 -7.57 4.67 2.80
C PHE A 65 -8.65 5.53 2.15
#